data_AF-A0A820PE86-F1
#
_entry.id   AF-A0A820PE86-F1
#
_cell.length_a   1.000
_cell.length_b   1.000
_cell.length_c   1.000
_cell.angle_alpha   90.00
_cell.angle_beta   90.00
_cell.angle_gamma   90.00
#
_symmetry.space_group_name_H-M   'P 1'
#
loop_
_entity.id
_entity.type
_entity.pdbx_description
1 polymer ?
#
loop_
_entity_poly.entity_id
_entity_poly.type
_entity_poly.pdbx_seq_one_letter_code
_entity_poly.pdbx_strand_id
1 'polypeptide(L)'
;AFVELSTFQYYLVANEKIEYSSVIVRKINPSDRCQSINEIFSENMTQMHLIQRIKYYHLPCQIYSLNLSCFYDDIHICLCENFGYQRLANCFTFNHHIKLDNLTLSHNQLERECWEDYSFNSSILSTSSISTTPSITST
;
A
#
# COMPACT_ATOMS: atom_id res chain seq x y z
N ALA A 1 -0.89 1.05 -9.21
CA ALA A 1 -0.08 2.04 -9.95
C ALA A 1 -0.63 3.45 -9.75
N PHE A 2 0.28 4.40 -9.62
CA PHE A 2 0.00 5.82 -9.39
C PHE A 2 0.62 6.66 -10.50
N VAL A 3 0.06 7.83 -10.77
CA VAL A 3 0.66 8.84 -11.65
C VAL A 3 0.65 10.19 -10.95
N GLU A 4 1.71 10.96 -11.11
CA GLU A 4 1.79 12.36 -10.72
C GLU A 4 1.46 13.23 -11.94
N LEU A 5 0.39 14.04 -11.86
CA LEU A 5 0.01 14.94 -12.97
C LEU A 5 0.49 16.38 -12.75
N SER A 6 0.73 16.76 -11.52
CA SER A 6 1.38 18.00 -11.11
C SER A 6 2.09 17.79 -9.78
N THR A 7 2.96 18.71 -9.38
CA THR A 7 3.81 18.57 -8.19
C THR A 7 3.02 18.12 -6.96
N PHE A 8 3.35 16.95 -6.44
CA PHE A 8 2.69 16.28 -5.31
C PHE A 8 1.19 16.01 -5.49
N GLN A 9 0.69 15.94 -6.72
CA GLN A 9 -0.69 15.52 -7.01
C GLN A 9 -0.72 14.14 -7.66
N TYR A 10 -0.97 13.14 -6.82
CA TYR A 10 -1.00 11.74 -7.20
C TYR A 10 -2.42 11.26 -7.51
N TYR A 11 -2.52 10.38 -8.50
CA TYR A 11 -3.78 9.77 -8.93
C TYR A 11 -3.64 8.25 -9.00
N LEU A 12 -4.62 7.54 -8.47
CA LEU A 12 -4.70 6.08 -8.54
C LEU A 12 -5.21 5.63 -9.91
N VAL A 13 -4.33 5.02 -10.71
CA VAL A 13 -4.66 4.57 -12.08
C VAL A 13 -4.99 3.08 -12.11
N ALA A 14 -4.40 2.30 -11.21
CA ALA A 14 -4.59 0.85 -11.15
C ALA A 14 -4.50 0.33 -9.72
N ASN A 15 -5.38 -0.59 -9.35
CA ASN A 15 -5.20 -1.50 -8.22
C ASN A 15 -4.76 -2.88 -8.75
N GLU A 16 -4.29 -3.77 -7.87
CA GLU A 16 -3.73 -5.09 -8.23
C GLU A 16 -4.66 -6.02 -9.03
N LYS A 17 -5.93 -5.64 -9.24
CA LYS A 17 -6.93 -6.43 -9.97
C LYS A 17 -6.89 -6.26 -11.50
N ILE A 18 -5.94 -5.52 -12.05
CA ILE A 18 -5.81 -5.43 -13.51
C ILE A 18 -5.19 -6.72 -14.01
N GLU A 19 -6.04 -7.60 -14.57
CA GLU A 19 -5.62 -8.74 -15.39
C GLU A 19 -4.54 -8.30 -16.38
N TYR A 20 -3.52 -9.15 -16.53
CA TYR A 20 -2.26 -9.03 -17.28
C TYR A 20 -2.33 -8.46 -18.72
N SER A 21 -2.95 -7.31 -18.92
CA SER A 21 -2.82 -6.50 -20.12
C SER A 21 -1.61 -5.60 -19.94
N SER A 22 -0.69 -5.65 -20.90
CA SER A 22 0.51 -4.82 -20.93
C SER A 22 0.22 -3.32 -21.08
N VAL A 23 -1.02 -2.95 -21.43
CA VAL A 23 -1.42 -1.55 -21.65
C VAL A 23 -2.67 -1.22 -20.83
N ILE A 24 -2.54 -0.21 -19.97
CA ILE A 24 -3.65 0.36 -19.19
C ILE A 24 -4.10 1.65 -19.87
N VAL A 25 -5.24 1.61 -20.55
CA VAL A 25 -5.91 2.82 -21.08
C VAL A 25 -7.03 3.20 -20.13
N ARG A 26 -6.83 4.26 -19.34
CA ARG A 26 -7.83 4.74 -18.37
C ARG A 26 -7.95 6.26 -18.43
N LYS A 27 -9.20 6.75 -18.38
CA LYS A 27 -9.48 8.16 -18.13
C LYS A 27 -9.35 8.45 -16.63
N ILE A 28 -8.51 9.42 -16.29
CA ILE A 28 -8.35 9.90 -14.90
C ILE A 28 -9.47 10.88 -14.58
N ASN A 29 -10.13 10.68 -13.44
CA ASN A 29 -11.17 11.54 -12.90
C ASN A 29 -10.69 12.23 -11.62
N PRO A 30 -11.31 13.35 -11.20
CA PRO A 30 -10.96 14.02 -9.95
C PRO A 30 -11.06 13.12 -8.71
N SER A 31 -11.97 12.14 -8.70
CA SER A 31 -12.12 11.15 -7.64
C SER A 31 -10.97 10.15 -7.55
N ASP A 32 -10.15 10.04 -8.58
CA ASP A 32 -8.97 9.18 -8.59
C ASP A 32 -7.78 9.84 -7.84
N ARG A 33 -7.89 11.13 -7.50
CA ARG A 33 -6.84 11.86 -6.78
C ARG A 33 -6.66 11.29 -5.38
N CYS A 34 -5.42 10.98 -5.03
CA CYS A 34 -5.04 10.68 -3.65
C CYS A 34 -4.91 11.98 -2.86
N GLN A 35 -5.54 12.03 -1.70
CA GLN A 35 -5.49 13.20 -0.81
C GLN A 35 -4.17 13.23 -0.03
N SER A 36 -3.67 14.42 0.26
CA SER A 36 -2.57 14.56 1.22
C SER A 36 -3.08 14.24 2.63
N ILE A 37 -2.21 13.68 3.48
CA ILE A 37 -2.52 13.46 4.89
C ILE A 37 -2.96 14.76 5.59
N ASN A 38 -2.45 15.90 5.15
CA ASN A 38 -2.81 17.23 5.68
C ASN A 38 -4.23 17.67 5.31
N GLU A 39 -4.85 17.06 4.29
CA GLU A 39 -6.23 17.34 3.90
C GLU A 39 -7.25 16.51 4.70
N ILE A 40 -6.82 15.37 5.25
CA ILE A 40 -7.71 14.38 5.87
C ILE A 40 -7.49 14.22 7.38
N PHE A 41 -6.34 14.63 7.90
CA PHE A 41 -6.04 14.63 9.33
C PHE A 41 -6.06 16.04 9.91
N SER A 42 -6.42 16.10 11.18
CA SER A 42 -6.23 17.30 12.01
C SER A 42 -4.74 17.62 12.14
N GLU A 43 -4.41 18.91 12.27
CA GLU A 43 -3.04 19.40 12.37
C GLU A 43 -2.24 18.73 13.51
N ASN A 44 -2.89 18.48 14.65
CA ASN A 44 -2.26 17.79 15.78
C ASN A 44 -1.81 16.36 15.43
N MET A 45 -2.54 15.66 14.55
CA MET A 45 -2.22 14.30 14.12
C MET A 45 -1.10 14.32 13.09
N THR A 46 -1.08 15.28 12.17
CA THR A 46 -0.02 15.38 11.16
C THR A 46 1.33 15.72 11.81
N GLN A 47 1.31 16.47 12.91
CA GLN A 47 2.49 16.80 13.73
C GLN A 47 2.99 15.66 14.63
N MET A 48 2.25 14.55 14.77
CA MET A 48 2.71 13.40 15.55
C MET A 48 3.95 12.75 14.93
N HIS A 49 4.78 12.14 15.77
CA HIS A 49 5.86 11.28 15.30
C HIS A 49 5.31 10.15 14.43
N LEU A 50 6.00 9.81 13.34
CA LEU A 50 5.53 8.87 12.32
C LEU A 50 4.96 7.56 12.89
N ILE A 51 5.68 6.93 13.83
CA ILE A 51 5.25 5.68 14.48
C ILE A 51 3.88 5.81 15.18
N GLN A 52 3.60 6.96 15.78
CA GLN A 52 2.30 7.23 16.40
C GLN A 52 1.25 7.49 15.32
N ARG A 53 1.61 8.27 14.31
CA ARG A 53 0.72 8.68 13.22
C ARG A 53 0.21 7.47 12.41
N ILE A 54 1.09 6.51 12.10
CA ILE A 54 0.76 5.28 11.36
C ILE A 54 -0.36 4.47 12.02
N LYS A 55 -0.46 4.49 13.37
CA LYS A 55 -1.54 3.79 14.09
C LYS A 55 -2.94 4.27 13.68
N TYR A 56 -3.03 5.49 13.17
CA TYR A 56 -4.29 6.12 12.78
C TYR A 56 -4.57 6.03 11.28
N TYR A 57 -3.68 5.46 10.47
CA TYR A 57 -3.79 5.47 9.00
C TYR A 57 -5.02 4.74 8.48
N HIS A 58 -5.59 3.80 9.24
CA HIS A 58 -6.84 3.16 8.86
C HIS A 58 -8.07 4.06 9.07
N LEU A 59 -8.02 5.08 9.94
CA LEU A 59 -9.19 5.91 10.28
C LEU A 59 -9.80 6.63 9.07
N PRO A 60 -9.04 7.32 8.19
CA PRO A 60 -9.62 7.99 7.02
C PRO A 60 -10.33 7.03 6.08
N CYS A 61 -9.80 5.82 5.91
CA CYS A 61 -10.42 4.82 5.05
C CYS A 61 -11.78 4.36 5.58
N GLN A 62 -11.94 4.33 6.91
CA GLN A 62 -13.19 3.94 7.60
C GLN A 62 -14.27 5.03 7.54
N ILE A 63 -13.91 6.28 7.25
CA ILE A 63 -14.87 7.37 7.08
C ILE A 63 -15.47 7.30 5.67
N TYR A 64 -16.57 6.55 5.54
CA TYR A 64 -17.23 6.30 4.26
C TYR A 64 -17.68 7.56 3.50
N SER A 65 -18.01 8.65 4.20
CA SER A 65 -18.39 9.93 3.56
C SER A 65 -17.26 10.56 2.75
N LEU A 66 -15.99 10.23 3.04
CA LEU A 66 -14.84 10.71 2.27
C LEU A 66 -14.68 9.95 0.94
N ASN A 67 -15.27 8.74 0.83
CA ASN A 67 -15.09 7.83 -0.31
C ASN A 67 -13.62 7.73 -0.78
N LEU A 68 -12.70 7.70 0.19
CA LEU A 68 -11.27 7.83 -0.03
C LEU A 68 -10.73 6.57 -0.72
N SER A 69 -10.09 6.71 -1.89
CA SER A 69 -9.46 5.56 -2.57
C SER A 69 -7.99 5.39 -2.16
N CYS A 70 -7.29 6.50 -1.96
CA CYS A 70 -5.89 6.54 -1.57
C CYS A 70 -5.55 7.87 -0.89
N PHE A 71 -4.45 7.89 -0.15
CA PHE A 71 -3.86 9.11 0.40
C PHE A 71 -2.34 8.96 0.50
N TYR A 72 -1.63 10.05 0.80
CA TYR A 72 -0.18 10.04 0.92
C TYR A 72 0.33 10.96 2.04
N ASP A 73 1.47 10.63 2.62
CA ASP A 73 2.24 11.51 3.52
C ASP A 73 3.59 11.86 2.87
N ASP A 74 4.60 12.23 3.67
CA ASP A 74 5.91 12.61 3.16
C ASP A 74 6.75 11.44 2.62
N ILE A 75 6.42 10.19 2.99
CA ILE A 75 7.22 8.99 2.65
C ILE A 75 6.39 7.76 2.29
N HIS A 76 5.06 7.83 2.34
CA HIS A 76 4.13 6.73 2.07
C HIS A 76 3.04 7.15 1.11
N ILE A 77 2.61 6.20 0.30
CA ILE A 77 1.29 6.19 -0.33
C ILE A 77 0.49 5.03 0.27
N CYS A 78 -0.79 5.28 0.53
CA CYS A 78 -1.72 4.34 1.13
C CYS A 78 -2.93 4.11 0.22
N LEU A 79 -3.34 2.85 0.08
CA LEU A 79 -4.58 2.42 -0.57
C LEU A 79 -5.65 2.13 0.48
N CYS A 80 -6.88 2.58 0.25
CA CYS A 80 -8.01 2.23 1.12
C CYS A 80 -8.76 1.03 0.54
N GLU A 81 -8.49 -0.15 1.08
CA GLU A 81 -9.01 -1.42 0.58
C GLU A 81 -10.14 -1.94 1.45
N ASN A 82 -11.11 -2.62 0.81
CA ASN A 82 -12.20 -3.26 1.54
C ASN A 82 -11.71 -4.61 2.08
N PHE A 83 -11.72 -4.76 3.40
CA PHE A 83 -11.43 -5.99 4.11
C PHE A 83 -12.66 -6.41 4.92
N GLY A 84 -13.50 -7.24 4.32
CA GLY A 84 -14.81 -7.60 4.88
C GLY A 84 -15.72 -6.37 5.03
N TYR A 85 -16.14 -6.09 6.26
CA TYR A 85 -16.99 -4.93 6.59
C TYR A 85 -16.21 -3.66 6.95
N GLN A 86 -14.89 -3.71 6.89
CA GLN A 86 -14.00 -2.60 7.23
C GLN A 86 -13.22 -2.14 6.01
N ARG A 87 -12.83 -0.87 6.01
CA ARG A 87 -11.88 -0.33 5.04
C ARG A 87 -10.56 -0.07 5.74
N LEU A 88 -9.50 -0.71 5.27
CA LEU A 88 -8.18 -0.61 5.87
C LEU A 88 -7.23 0.10 4.91
N ALA A 89 -6.40 0.98 5.46
CA ALA A 89 -5.25 1.51 4.74
C ALA A 89 -4.17 0.44 4.58
N ASN A 90 -3.72 0.22 3.35
CA ASN A 90 -2.57 -0.57 2.98
C ASN A 90 -1.50 0.39 2.45
N CYS A 91 -0.42 0.58 3.20
CA CYS A 91 0.56 1.64 2.97
C CYS A 91 1.92 1.06 2.60
N PHE A 92 2.59 1.70 1.66
CA PHE A 92 3.93 1.33 1.20
C PHE A 92 4.78 2.60 1.12
N THR A 93 6.08 2.43 1.35
CA THR A 93 7.05 3.52 1.20
C THR A 93 7.04 4.00 -0.24
N PHE A 94 7.01 5.32 -0.42
CA PHE A 94 6.94 5.96 -1.71
C PHE A 94 7.91 7.14 -1.73
N ASN A 95 8.84 7.12 -2.68
CA ASN A 95 9.78 8.22 -2.84
C ASN A 95 9.24 9.25 -3.84
N HIS A 96 8.69 10.33 -3.31
CA HIS A 96 8.12 11.44 -4.08
C HIS A 96 9.13 12.20 -4.96
N HIS A 97 10.43 11.92 -4.82
CA HIS A 97 11.48 12.55 -5.63
C HIS A 97 11.89 11.70 -6.85
N ILE A 98 11.45 10.44 -6.94
CA ILE A 98 11.72 9.61 -8.11
C ILE A 98 10.79 10.07 -9.23
N LYS A 99 11.33 10.90 -10.11
CA LYS A 99 10.68 11.24 -11.37
C LYS A 99 11.06 10.21 -12.41
N LEU A 100 10.04 9.62 -13.02
CA LEU A 100 10.18 8.61 -14.05
C LEU A 100 10.54 9.25 -15.40
N ASP A 101 11.59 10.07 -15.42
CA ASP A 101 11.95 10.90 -16.58
C ASP A 101 12.69 10.10 -17.66
N ASN A 102 12.98 8.80 -17.45
CA ASN A 102 13.69 7.96 -18.43
C ASN A 102 13.43 6.44 -18.25
N LEU A 103 12.20 5.96 -18.44
CA LEU A 103 12.00 4.51 -18.68
C LEU A 103 12.26 4.14 -20.13
N THR A 104 13.54 4.10 -20.50
CA THR A 104 14.06 3.01 -21.34
C THR A 104 14.64 1.92 -20.43
N LEU A 105 13.95 1.57 -19.34
CA LEU A 105 14.31 0.38 -18.58
C LEU A 105 13.66 -0.82 -19.26
N SER A 106 14.49 -1.77 -19.68
CA SER A 106 14.01 -3.08 -20.10
C SER A 106 13.21 -3.72 -18.95
N HIS A 107 12.24 -4.56 -19.30
CA HIS A 107 11.37 -5.28 -18.34
C HIS A 107 12.16 -5.87 -17.15
N ASN A 108 13.34 -6.43 -17.43
CA ASN A 108 14.23 -7.07 -16.46
C ASN A 108 14.88 -6.11 -15.43
N GLN A 109 14.86 -4.80 -15.68
CA GLN A 109 15.47 -3.79 -14.80
C GLN A 109 14.45 -3.27 -13.78
N LEU A 110 13.19 -3.09 -14.22
CA LEU A 110 12.06 -2.76 -13.35
C LEU A 110 11.70 -3.91 -12.41
N GLU A 111 11.79 -5.16 -12.86
CA GLU A 111 11.56 -6.33 -12.00
C GLU A 111 12.56 -6.40 -10.83
N ARG A 112 13.82 -6.04 -11.05
CA ARG A 112 14.84 -6.07 -9.99
C ARG A 112 14.61 -5.00 -8.93
N GLU A 113 14.21 -3.79 -9.32
CA GLU A 113 13.91 -2.70 -8.38
C GLU A 113 12.66 -2.98 -7.53
N CYS A 114 11.71 -3.78 -8.02
CA CYS A 114 10.51 -4.17 -7.26
C CYS A 114 10.69 -5.43 -6.39
N TRP A 115 11.82 -6.16 -6.48
CA TRP A 115 12.02 -7.47 -5.83
C TRP A 115 13.07 -7.52 -4.71
N GLU A 116 13.81 -6.45 -4.42
CA GLU A 116 14.94 -6.54 -3.46
C GLU A 116 14.56 -6.70 -1.97
N ASP A 117 13.29 -6.87 -1.58
CA ASP A 117 12.91 -7.06 -0.17
C ASP A 117 12.49 -8.50 0.23
N TYR A 118 12.54 -9.49 -0.67
CA TYR A 118 12.25 -10.89 -0.32
C TYR A 118 13.46 -11.82 -0.48
N SER A 119 14.49 -11.62 0.35
CA SER A 119 15.42 -12.71 0.67
C SER A 119 14.98 -13.40 1.97
N PHE A 120 14.04 -14.35 1.86
CA PHE A 120 13.76 -15.28 2.96
C PHE A 120 14.91 -16.29 3.03
N ASN A 121 15.81 -16.10 4.00
CA ASN A 121 16.91 -17.04 4.23
C ASN A 121 16.33 -18.34 4.83
N SER A 122 16.07 -19.35 3.99
CA SER A 122 15.40 -20.60 4.39
C SER A 122 16.26 -21.55 5.25
N SER A 123 17.34 -21.06 5.86
CA SER A 123 18.29 -21.89 6.62
C SER A 123 17.91 -22.10 8.09
N ILE A 124 16.71 -21.70 8.53
CA ILE A 124 16.19 -22.01 9.88
C ILE A 124 14.88 -22.79 9.77
N LEU A 125 14.89 -23.92 9.07
CA LEU A 125 13.89 -24.97 9.31
C LEU A 125 14.53 -26.35 9.20
N SER A 126 15.48 -26.61 10.09
CA SER A 126 15.86 -27.97 10.44
C SER A 126 15.91 -28.06 11.95
N THR A 127 14.81 -28.50 12.57
CA THR A 127 14.84 -29.56 13.59
C THR A 127 13.45 -29.90 14.12
N SER A 128 13.20 -31.22 14.08
CA SER A 128 12.36 -32.03 14.97
C SER A 128 10.83 -31.89 14.91
N SER A 129 10.27 -32.74 14.06
CA SER A 129 9.01 -33.46 14.28
C SER A 129 8.93 -34.07 15.68
N ILE A 130 7.90 -33.73 16.45
CA ILE A 130 7.33 -34.59 17.49
C ILE A 130 5.82 -34.60 17.35
N SER A 131 5.31 -35.79 17.05
CA SER A 131 3.90 -36.16 17.01
C SER A 131 3.40 -36.50 18.41
N THR A 132 2.31 -35.87 18.86
CA THR A 132 1.47 -36.43 19.93
C THR A 132 -0.01 -36.12 19.68
N THR A 133 -0.75 -37.18 19.37
CA THR A 133 -2.22 -37.28 19.34
C THR A 133 -2.83 -37.04 20.72
N PRO A 134 -4.01 -36.39 20.83
CA PRO A 134 -4.78 -36.36 22.06
C PRO A 134 -5.76 -37.55 22.14
N SER A 135 -5.66 -38.34 23.21
CA SER A 135 -6.61 -39.37 23.60
C SER A 135 -7.80 -38.77 24.35
N ILE A 136 -9.00 -39.09 23.89
CA ILE A 136 -10.29 -38.76 24.51
C ILE A 136 -10.55 -39.74 25.67
N THR A 137 -10.87 -39.22 26.87
CA THR A 137 -11.45 -40.00 27.96
C THR A 137 -12.78 -39.39 28.37
N SER A 138 -13.82 -40.23 28.25
CA SER A 138 -15.19 -40.04 28.74
C SER A 138 -15.26 -40.25 30.26
N THR A 139 -16.04 -39.40 30.94
CA THR A 139 -16.61 -39.65 32.27
C THR A 139 -18.10 -39.38 32.23
#